data_AF-A0A970HVQ2-F1
#
_entry.id   AF-A0A970HVQ2-F1
#
_cell.length_a   1.000
_cell.length_b   1.000
_cell.length_c   1.000
_cell.angle_alpha   90.00
_cell.angle_beta   90.00
_cell.angle_gamma   90.00
#
_symmetry.space_group_name_H-M   'P 1'
#
loop_
_entity.id
_entity.type
_entity.pdbx_description
1 polymer ?
#
loop_
_entity_poly.entity_id
_entity_poly.type
_entity_poly.pdbx_seq_one_letter_code
_entity_poly.pdbx_strand_id
1 'polypeptide(L)'
;MRGKDLLDKMELVDPAYVEAANGAPKKKKNIFIQLGAVAACLLTVVVVGILTTGKSNSSQVPFSQLKRNYKDLTVVGSEFGVEWPWEYKTISEQYTIVALNGKEYTSRGRSVDSSLLGDSLGTFPVVGYDITKEQEHQITTEVYKISGVSSDHLIAVKLDNEYYVFKNSEYATPANFGELLDEYSLTQTLSLKSFALYENQTEKGYFTLKDDKYIFDVLSTCRDAEFIKDDNWHVSDKDYIVFSVTSEALGVYKNVFYVTADGYIRTNIFDYAYIFRIGEEAAEDIISYAKKNGVETEAEPYAYTLAGTITDIADVNIYLYDSIMCVDENHGMLFKIPMDDIRISRCIDYAKMGVGDVVLVYYSGNVDVDAGNVVIDAYALSKAYVTDGGIAIPE
;
A
#
# COMPACT_ATOMS: atom_id res chain seq x y z
N MET A 1 -16.72 7.43 39.77
CA MET A 1 -16.40 5.99 39.96
C MET A 1 -14.96 5.77 39.55
N ARG A 2 -14.16 5.08 40.37
CA ARG A 2 -12.75 4.78 40.05
C ARG A 2 -12.72 3.58 39.09
N GLY A 3 -11.83 3.59 38.10
CA GLY A 3 -11.84 2.65 36.97
C GLY A 3 -11.86 1.15 37.31
N LYS A 4 -11.46 0.77 38.53
CA LYS A 4 -11.49 -0.61 39.01
C LYS A 4 -12.92 -1.13 39.26
N ASP A 5 -13.83 -0.29 39.75
CA ASP A 5 -15.23 -0.70 40.04
C ASP A 5 -16.06 -0.96 38.76
N LEU A 6 -15.60 -0.47 37.61
CA LEU A 6 -16.25 -0.69 36.31
C LEU A 6 -15.87 -2.06 35.73
N LEU A 7 -14.60 -2.45 35.88
CA LEU A 7 -14.05 -3.69 35.33
C LEU A 7 -14.53 -4.93 36.09
N ASP A 8 -14.65 -4.85 37.41
CA ASP A 8 -15.15 -5.95 38.24
C ASP A 8 -16.63 -6.28 37.97
N LYS A 9 -17.42 -5.32 37.45
CA LYS A 9 -18.85 -5.50 37.15
C LYS A 9 -19.13 -6.07 35.75
N MET A 10 -18.11 -6.17 34.90
CA MET A 10 -18.29 -6.65 33.53
C MET A 10 -17.95 -8.14 33.35
N GLU A 11 -17.36 -8.82 34.35
CA GLU A 11 -16.93 -10.23 34.25
C GLU A 11 -16.07 -10.57 33.00
N LEU A 12 -15.46 -9.56 32.36
CA LEU A 12 -14.75 -9.70 31.06
C LEU A 12 -13.24 -9.94 31.18
N VAL A 13 -12.69 -10.07 32.38
CA VAL A 13 -11.24 -10.20 32.56
C VAL A 13 -10.91 -11.38 33.46
N ASP A 14 -10.26 -12.39 32.87
CA ASP A 14 -9.67 -13.49 33.63
C ASP A 14 -8.52 -12.95 34.51
N PRO A 15 -8.58 -13.17 35.85
CA PRO A 15 -7.57 -12.71 36.80
C PRO A 15 -6.13 -13.11 36.45
N ALA A 16 -5.95 -14.19 35.68
CA ALA A 16 -4.63 -14.65 35.22
C ALA A 16 -3.91 -13.61 34.35
N TYR A 17 -4.65 -12.85 33.52
CA TYR A 17 -4.05 -11.81 32.68
C TYR A 17 -3.64 -10.55 33.49
N VAL A 18 -4.34 -10.28 34.59
CA VAL A 18 -4.01 -9.17 35.50
C VAL A 18 -2.77 -9.49 36.35
N GLU A 19 -2.59 -10.75 36.75
CA GLU A 19 -1.35 -11.18 37.41
C GLU A 19 -0.15 -11.19 36.45
N ALA A 20 -0.33 -11.64 35.20
CA ALA A 20 0.73 -11.65 34.19
C ALA A 20 1.25 -10.23 33.88
N ALA A 21 0.36 -9.22 33.87
CA ALA A 21 0.72 -7.83 33.63
C ALA A 21 1.46 -7.15 34.81
N ASN A 22 1.29 -7.65 36.03
CA ASN A 22 1.96 -7.10 37.23
C ASN A 22 3.33 -7.73 37.53
N GLY A 23 3.73 -8.76 36.78
CA GLY A 23 5.05 -9.37 36.90
C GLY A 23 6.13 -8.52 36.22
N ALA A 24 6.87 -7.73 37.00
CA ALA A 24 8.05 -7.01 36.50
C ALA A 24 9.04 -7.98 35.81
N PRO A 25 9.56 -7.65 34.60
CA PRO A 25 10.38 -8.58 33.83
C PRO A 25 11.68 -8.93 34.56
N LYS A 26 12.00 -10.23 34.63
CA LYS A 26 13.24 -10.74 35.23
C LYS A 26 14.45 -10.23 34.44
N LYS A 27 15.32 -9.45 35.11
CA LYS A 27 16.62 -9.00 34.55
C LYS A 27 17.43 -10.20 34.04
N LYS A 28 17.68 -10.26 32.73
CA LYS A 28 18.69 -11.16 32.13
C LYS A 28 20.10 -10.64 32.48
N LYS A 29 21.01 -11.56 32.81
CA LYS A 29 22.42 -11.27 33.14
C LYS A 29 23.16 -10.78 31.88
N ASN A 30 23.93 -9.71 32.02
CA ASN A 30 24.77 -9.14 30.97
C ASN A 30 25.87 -10.12 30.55
N ILE A 31 25.86 -10.52 29.27
CA ILE A 31 27.02 -11.08 28.58
C ILE A 31 27.56 -9.95 27.69
N PHE A 32 28.74 -9.44 28.04
CA PHE A 32 29.46 -8.44 27.26
C PHE A 32 30.12 -9.11 26.06
N ILE A 33 29.70 -8.75 24.84
CA ILE A 33 30.44 -9.00 23.60
C ILE A 33 30.69 -7.64 22.96
N GLN A 34 31.96 -7.25 22.88
CA GLN A 34 32.40 -6.08 22.12
C GLN A 34 32.49 -6.48 20.64
N LEU A 35 31.52 -6.06 19.83
CA LEU A 35 31.63 -5.97 18.38
C LEU A 35 31.12 -4.59 17.96
N GLY A 36 31.93 -3.91 17.16
CA GLY A 36 31.79 -2.49 16.84
C GLY A 36 30.47 -2.16 16.16
N ALA A 37 29.86 -1.07 16.64
CA ALA A 37 28.82 -0.23 16.06
C ALA A 37 28.22 -0.72 14.72
N VAL A 38 27.23 -1.62 14.80
CA VAL A 38 26.13 -1.67 13.82
C VAL A 38 24.94 -1.05 14.54
N ALA A 39 24.59 0.17 14.12
CA ALA A 39 23.51 0.93 14.71
C ALA A 39 22.19 0.18 14.53
N ALA A 40 21.47 0.03 15.63
CA ALA A 40 20.14 -0.53 15.68
C ALA A 40 19.16 0.38 14.92
N CYS A 41 18.85 0.04 13.68
CA CYS A 41 17.70 0.50 12.91
C CYS A 41 17.10 -0.67 12.13
N LEU A 42 16.74 -1.76 12.83
CA LEU A 42 15.76 -2.72 12.32
C LEU A 42 14.38 -2.04 12.30
N LEU A 43 14.16 -1.17 11.31
CA LEU A 43 12.84 -0.68 10.97
C LEU A 43 12.08 -1.84 10.32
N THR A 44 11.23 -2.48 11.10
CA THR A 44 10.20 -3.38 10.60
C THR A 44 9.30 -2.59 9.66
N VAL A 45 9.52 -2.71 8.35
CA VAL A 45 8.56 -2.27 7.33
C VAL A 45 7.41 -3.27 7.35
N VAL A 46 6.50 -3.11 8.30
CA VAL A 46 5.19 -3.76 8.25
C VAL A 46 4.34 -2.89 7.34
N VAL A 47 4.13 -3.33 6.10
CA VAL A 47 3.09 -2.74 5.23
C VAL A 47 1.74 -3.21 5.80
N VAL A 48 1.28 -2.53 6.85
CA VAL A 48 -0.10 -2.67 7.33
C VAL A 48 -0.97 -1.77 6.47
N GLY A 49 -1.55 -2.33 5.43
CA GLY A 49 -2.66 -1.70 4.72
C GLY A 49 -3.94 -1.92 5.52
N ILE A 50 -4.19 -1.10 6.55
CA ILE A 50 -5.49 -1.06 7.22
C ILE A 50 -6.51 -0.48 6.23
N LEU A 51 -7.30 -1.35 5.58
CA LEU A 51 -8.53 -0.94 4.89
C LEU A 51 -9.66 -0.93 5.93
N THR A 52 -9.73 0.13 6.73
CA THR A 52 -10.98 0.45 7.44
C THR A 52 -11.98 0.96 6.43
N THR A 53 -12.91 0.10 5.98
CA THR A 53 -14.11 0.55 5.28
C THR A 53 -15.01 1.25 6.29
N GLY A 54 -14.74 2.55 6.49
CA GLY A 54 -15.66 3.44 7.17
C GLY A 54 -16.92 3.60 6.33
N LYS A 55 -18.08 3.60 7.00
CA LYS A 55 -19.39 3.90 6.42
C LYS A 55 -19.39 5.29 5.76
N SER A 56 -18.99 5.38 4.51
CA SER A 56 -19.53 6.34 3.56
C SER A 56 -20.35 5.54 2.55
N ASN A 57 -21.38 6.14 1.95
CA ASN A 57 -22.22 5.50 0.92
C ASN A 57 -21.44 5.24 -0.40
N SER A 58 -20.13 5.00 -0.34
CA SER A 58 -19.35 4.48 -1.46
C SER A 58 -19.77 3.02 -1.66
N SER A 59 -20.37 2.77 -2.81
CA SER A 59 -20.45 1.48 -3.50
C SER A 59 -19.63 0.36 -2.86
N GLN A 60 -20.34 -0.74 -2.54
CA GLN A 60 -19.80 -2.08 -2.33
C GLN A 60 -18.41 -2.21 -2.95
N VAL A 61 -17.38 -2.43 -2.11
CA VAL A 61 -16.00 -2.74 -2.54
C VAL A 61 -16.11 -3.62 -3.78
N PRO A 62 -15.49 -3.30 -4.94
CA PRO A 62 -15.71 -4.08 -6.14
C PRO A 62 -15.20 -5.50 -5.89
N PHE A 63 -16.14 -6.38 -5.54
CA PHE A 63 -15.95 -7.81 -5.52
C PHE A 63 -15.81 -8.21 -6.97
N SER A 64 -14.57 -8.25 -7.41
CA SER A 64 -14.15 -8.41 -8.79
C SER A 64 -14.67 -7.34 -9.78
N GLN A 65 -14.07 -7.28 -10.96
CA GLN A 65 -14.61 -6.53 -12.10
C GLN A 65 -15.94 -7.12 -12.63
N LEU A 66 -16.34 -8.30 -12.14
CA LEU A 66 -17.56 -8.96 -12.56
C LEU A 66 -18.73 -8.44 -11.73
N LYS A 67 -19.81 -8.05 -12.42
CA LYS A 67 -21.08 -7.70 -11.74
C LYS A 67 -21.72 -8.97 -11.22
N ARG A 68 -21.70 -9.14 -9.89
CA ARG A 68 -22.21 -10.33 -9.17
C ARG A 68 -23.32 -9.90 -8.21
N ASN A 69 -24.30 -10.77 -7.98
CA ASN A 69 -25.42 -10.49 -7.07
C ASN A 69 -25.11 -11.05 -5.67
N TYR A 70 -24.42 -10.26 -4.85
CA TYR A 70 -24.00 -10.64 -3.50
C TYR A 70 -24.97 -10.16 -2.41
N LYS A 71 -25.00 -10.90 -1.31
CA LYS A 71 -25.63 -10.50 -0.05
C LYS A 71 -24.95 -9.22 0.46
N ASP A 72 -25.66 -8.48 1.31
CA ASP A 72 -25.08 -7.33 2.02
C ASP A 72 -24.18 -7.81 3.18
N LEU A 73 -22.92 -8.10 2.83
CA LEU A 73 -21.93 -8.73 3.70
C LEU A 73 -20.70 -7.85 3.86
N THR A 74 -20.06 -7.94 5.01
CA THR A 74 -18.71 -7.42 5.22
C THR A 74 -17.72 -8.59 5.21
N VAL A 75 -16.69 -8.49 4.37
CA VAL A 75 -15.59 -9.44 4.32
C VAL A 75 -14.36 -8.76 4.88
N VAL A 76 -13.80 -9.35 5.93
CA VAL A 76 -12.61 -8.81 6.58
C VAL A 76 -11.48 -9.81 6.42
N GLY A 77 -10.46 -9.41 5.67
CA GLY A 77 -9.18 -10.09 5.65
C GLY A 77 -8.50 -9.94 7.00
N SER A 78 -7.93 -11.02 7.50
CA SER A 78 -7.06 -10.98 8.67
C SER A 78 -5.79 -10.20 8.37
N GLU A 79 -5.43 -9.27 9.27
CA GLU A 79 -4.16 -8.57 9.23
C GLU A 79 -3.07 -9.52 9.72
N PHE A 80 -2.36 -10.15 8.79
CA PHE A 80 -1.17 -10.91 9.17
C PHE A 80 0.09 -10.12 8.88
N GLY A 81 0.78 -9.68 9.93
CA GLY A 81 2.21 -9.42 9.86
C GLY A 81 2.97 -10.74 9.81
N VAL A 82 2.82 -11.54 8.74
CA VAL A 82 3.66 -12.72 8.53
C VAL A 82 5.03 -12.24 8.10
N GLU A 83 6.02 -12.43 8.96
CA GLU A 83 7.42 -12.36 8.53
C GLU A 83 7.75 -13.63 7.77
N TRP A 84 7.81 -13.53 6.44
CA TRP A 84 8.09 -14.67 5.56
C TRP A 84 9.51 -15.20 5.76
N PRO A 85 9.73 -16.53 5.87
CA PRO A 85 11.06 -17.10 5.78
C PRO A 85 11.73 -16.74 4.46
N TRP A 86 13.07 -16.77 4.45
CA TRP A 86 13.87 -16.34 3.30
C TRP A 86 13.44 -16.97 1.98
N GLU A 87 13.20 -18.29 1.97
CA GLU A 87 12.77 -19.03 0.78
C GLU A 87 11.36 -18.70 0.28
N TYR A 88 10.55 -18.00 1.08
CA TYR A 88 9.18 -17.57 0.75
C TYR A 88 9.05 -16.07 0.47
N LYS A 89 10.19 -15.36 0.42
CA LYS A 89 10.27 -13.94 0.05
C LYS A 89 10.50 -13.80 -1.46
N THR A 90 9.88 -12.80 -2.08
CA THR A 90 10.29 -12.33 -3.42
C THR A 90 11.73 -11.83 -3.38
N ILE A 91 12.40 -11.69 -4.54
CA ILE A 91 13.78 -11.17 -4.58
C ILE A 91 13.89 -9.77 -3.95
N SER A 92 12.85 -8.93 -4.13
CA SER A 92 12.78 -7.58 -3.58
C SER A 92 12.41 -7.52 -2.09
N GLU A 93 11.84 -8.60 -1.53
CA GLU A 93 11.66 -8.81 -0.09
C GLU A 93 12.89 -9.46 0.55
N GLN A 94 13.68 -10.23 -0.21
CA GLN A 94 14.94 -10.83 0.24
C GLN A 94 16.01 -9.76 0.40
N TYR A 95 16.25 -8.94 -0.62
CA TYR A 95 17.33 -7.95 -0.64
C TYR A 95 16.74 -6.55 -0.56
N THR A 96 16.76 -5.97 0.62
CA THR A 96 15.96 -4.77 0.94
C THR A 96 16.80 -3.53 1.22
N ILE A 97 18.10 -3.66 1.45
CA ILE A 97 18.94 -2.53 1.87
C ILE A 97 20.18 -2.41 1.00
N VAL A 98 20.50 -1.20 0.55
CA VAL A 98 21.77 -0.87 -0.10
C VAL A 98 22.37 0.39 0.51
N ALA A 99 23.68 0.36 0.78
CA ALA A 99 24.42 1.52 1.25
C ALA A 99 25.21 2.15 0.09
N LEU A 100 24.95 3.43 -0.19
CA LEU A 100 25.56 4.20 -1.28
C LEU A 100 26.01 5.56 -0.74
N ASN A 101 27.31 5.88 -0.86
CA ASN A 101 27.88 7.18 -0.46
C ASN A 101 27.55 7.61 0.98
N GLY A 102 27.46 6.65 1.91
CA GLY A 102 27.12 6.92 3.32
C GLY A 102 25.63 7.10 3.60
N LYS A 103 24.76 6.92 2.58
CA LYS A 103 23.30 6.89 2.72
C LYS A 103 22.81 5.44 2.62
N GLU A 104 21.78 5.12 3.38
CA GLU A 104 21.06 3.85 3.30
C GLU A 104 19.83 4.03 2.43
N TYR A 105 19.55 3.07 1.56
CA TYR A 105 18.34 3.03 0.77
C TYR A 105 17.63 1.71 1.00
N THR A 106 16.31 1.78 1.15
CA THR A 106 15.41 0.64 1.38
C THR A 106 14.50 0.39 0.19
N SER A 107 14.32 -0.88 -0.16
CA SER A 107 13.41 -1.33 -1.22
C SER A 107 11.98 -0.85 -0.99
N ARG A 108 11.36 -0.31 -2.06
CA ARG A 108 9.91 -0.05 -2.12
C ARG A 108 9.11 -1.26 -2.62
N GLY A 109 9.78 -2.37 -2.95
CA GLY A 109 9.15 -3.59 -3.45
C GLY A 109 8.49 -3.45 -4.83
N ARG A 110 8.70 -2.33 -5.52
CA ARG A 110 8.11 -2.02 -6.84
C ARG A 110 9.18 -2.03 -7.91
N SER A 111 8.91 -2.74 -9.00
CA SER A 111 9.77 -2.73 -10.17
C SER A 111 9.68 -1.40 -10.92
N VAL A 112 10.72 -1.11 -11.68
CA VAL A 112 10.82 0.05 -12.57
C VAL A 112 11.26 -0.44 -13.94
N ASP A 113 10.58 0.00 -14.99
CA ASP A 113 10.94 -0.40 -16.35
C ASP A 113 12.34 0.11 -16.73
N SER A 114 13.06 -0.71 -17.51
CA SER A 114 14.43 -0.40 -17.94
C SER A 114 14.55 0.91 -18.74
N SER A 115 13.47 1.35 -19.41
CA SER A 115 13.42 2.62 -20.15
C SER A 115 13.44 3.86 -19.23
N LEU A 116 13.13 3.70 -17.94
CA LEU A 116 13.16 4.76 -16.94
C LEU A 116 14.50 4.82 -16.19
N LEU A 117 15.47 3.96 -16.51
CA LEU A 117 16.79 4.01 -15.91
C LEU A 117 17.60 5.20 -16.45
N GLY A 118 18.41 5.79 -15.58
CA GLY A 118 19.43 6.79 -15.93
C GLY A 118 20.84 6.19 -15.91
N ASP A 119 21.83 7.01 -15.62
CA ASP A 119 23.24 6.56 -15.55
C ASP A 119 23.44 5.46 -14.50
N SER A 120 24.35 4.53 -14.79
CA SER A 120 24.85 3.60 -13.77
C SER A 120 25.57 4.35 -12.65
N LEU A 121 25.24 4.00 -11.41
CA LEU A 121 25.92 4.47 -10.19
C LEU A 121 27.06 3.52 -9.77
N GLY A 122 27.12 2.32 -10.36
CA GLY A 122 28.13 1.30 -10.09
C GLY A 122 27.53 0.01 -9.57
N THR A 123 28.36 -0.82 -8.94
CA THR A 123 27.96 -2.10 -8.34
C THR A 123 28.12 -2.04 -6.83
N PHE A 124 27.06 -2.39 -6.10
CA PHE A 124 27.00 -2.26 -4.64
C PHE A 124 26.51 -3.54 -3.97
N PRO A 125 26.91 -3.79 -2.72
CA PRO A 125 26.30 -4.83 -1.91
C PRO A 125 24.86 -4.44 -1.56
N VAL A 126 23.92 -5.35 -1.84
CA VAL A 126 22.53 -5.27 -1.38
C VAL A 126 22.33 -6.38 -0.37
N VAL A 127 21.88 -6.01 0.82
CA VAL A 127 21.78 -6.90 1.96
C VAL A 127 20.33 -7.19 2.31
N GLY A 128 20.14 -8.34 2.93
CA GLY A 128 18.88 -8.87 3.39
C GLY A 128 19.09 -9.69 4.66
N TYR A 129 18.07 -9.81 5.49
CA TYR A 129 18.17 -10.56 6.75
C TYR A 129 17.17 -11.72 6.77
N ASP A 130 17.70 -12.94 6.89
CA ASP A 130 16.92 -14.14 7.19
C ASP A 130 16.73 -14.22 8.71
N ILE A 131 15.56 -13.77 9.17
CA ILE A 131 15.22 -13.81 10.60
C ILE A 131 15.10 -15.24 11.14
N THR A 132 14.76 -16.22 10.29
CA THR A 132 14.54 -17.61 10.74
C THR A 132 15.86 -18.31 11.05
N LYS A 133 16.95 -17.88 10.40
CA LYS A 133 18.31 -18.38 10.61
C LYS A 133 19.22 -17.40 11.34
N GLU A 134 18.70 -16.21 11.68
CA GLU A 134 19.47 -15.09 12.23
C GLU A 134 20.71 -14.78 11.37
N GLN A 135 20.55 -14.76 10.05
CA GLN A 135 21.64 -14.67 9.09
C GLN A 135 21.46 -13.50 8.12
N GLU A 136 22.52 -12.72 7.93
CA GLU A 136 22.59 -11.74 6.84
C GLU A 136 22.98 -12.42 5.52
N HIS A 137 22.27 -12.06 4.47
CA HIS A 137 22.55 -12.42 3.08
C HIS A 137 22.95 -11.16 2.31
N GLN A 138 23.84 -11.34 1.34
CA GLN A 138 24.31 -10.25 0.49
C GLN A 138 24.45 -10.73 -0.94
N ILE A 139 24.01 -9.88 -1.87
CA ILE A 139 24.37 -9.96 -3.29
C ILE A 139 25.11 -8.68 -3.69
N THR A 140 25.86 -8.73 -4.77
CA THR A 140 26.55 -7.56 -5.33
C THR A 140 26.03 -7.36 -6.74
N THR A 141 25.36 -6.23 -6.96
CA THR A 141 24.58 -5.98 -8.19
C THR A 141 24.67 -4.52 -8.64
N GLU A 142 24.22 -4.27 -9.86
CA GLU A 142 24.24 -2.95 -10.49
C GLU A 142 23.15 -2.04 -9.89
N VAL A 143 23.52 -0.78 -9.65
CA VAL A 143 22.65 0.28 -9.17
C VAL A 143 22.67 1.43 -10.18
N TYR A 144 21.52 2.03 -10.42
CA TYR A 144 21.31 3.07 -11.42
C TYR A 144 20.55 4.26 -10.83
N LYS A 145 20.70 5.41 -11.48
CA LYS A 145 19.75 6.51 -11.30
C LYS A 145 18.40 6.11 -11.89
N ILE A 146 17.34 6.79 -11.43
CA ILE A 146 16.04 6.80 -12.11
C ILE A 146 15.98 8.11 -12.90
N SER A 147 15.61 8.03 -14.18
CA SER A 147 15.53 9.19 -15.06
C SER A 147 14.56 10.24 -14.50
N GLY A 148 15.03 11.48 -14.38
CA GLY A 148 14.26 12.60 -13.82
C GLY A 148 14.20 12.66 -12.29
N VAL A 149 14.63 11.63 -11.56
CA VAL A 149 14.61 11.63 -10.09
C VAL A 149 16.03 11.77 -9.55
N SER A 150 16.22 12.65 -8.57
CA SER A 150 17.48 12.80 -7.86
C SER A 150 17.85 11.50 -7.14
N SER A 151 19.09 11.04 -7.36
CA SER A 151 19.64 9.86 -6.69
C SER A 151 19.80 10.05 -5.19
N ASP A 152 19.67 11.28 -4.68
CA ASP A 152 19.62 11.52 -3.24
C ASP A 152 18.32 11.03 -2.60
N HIS A 153 17.27 10.78 -3.38
CA HIS A 153 16.00 10.26 -2.88
C HIS A 153 15.72 8.85 -3.37
N LEU A 154 15.78 8.59 -4.67
CA LEU A 154 15.46 7.28 -5.24
C LEU A 154 16.57 6.78 -6.16
N ILE A 155 16.81 5.48 -6.10
CA ILE A 155 17.71 4.77 -6.99
C ILE A 155 17.01 3.50 -7.50
N ALA A 156 17.49 2.97 -8.61
CA ALA A 156 17.06 1.67 -9.12
C ALA A 156 18.13 0.62 -8.84
N VAL A 157 17.75 -0.50 -8.24
CA VAL A 157 18.64 -1.62 -7.92
C VAL A 157 18.24 -2.81 -8.78
N LYS A 158 19.21 -3.39 -9.48
CA LYS A 158 18.99 -4.59 -10.30
C LYS A 158 18.91 -5.83 -9.41
N LEU A 159 17.78 -6.51 -9.40
CA LEU A 159 17.59 -7.78 -8.69
C LEU A 159 17.11 -8.82 -9.70
N ASP A 160 17.87 -9.90 -9.84
CA ASP A 160 17.73 -10.87 -10.94
C ASP A 160 17.71 -10.19 -12.33
N ASN A 161 16.59 -10.30 -13.05
CA ASN A 161 16.41 -9.74 -14.39
C ASN A 161 15.59 -8.44 -14.40
N GLU A 162 15.24 -7.91 -13.23
CA GLU A 162 14.41 -6.72 -13.08
C GLU A 162 15.13 -5.63 -12.28
N TYR A 163 14.54 -4.44 -12.25
CA TYR A 163 15.03 -3.29 -11.51
C TYR A 163 13.95 -2.87 -10.52
N TYR A 164 14.36 -2.52 -9.30
CA TYR A 164 13.45 -2.16 -8.22
C TYR A 164 13.79 -0.79 -7.67
N VAL A 165 12.75 -0.02 -7.31
CA VAL A 165 12.91 1.30 -6.69
C VAL A 165 13.34 1.13 -5.24
N PHE A 166 14.44 1.77 -4.89
CA PHE A 166 14.94 1.89 -3.53
C PHE A 166 14.92 3.36 -3.12
N LYS A 167 14.38 3.63 -1.94
CA LYS A 167 14.24 4.98 -1.37
C LYS A 167 15.31 5.20 -0.33
N ASN A 168 15.93 6.37 -0.33
CA ASN A 168 16.76 6.84 0.77
C ASN A 168 15.96 6.79 2.08
N SER A 169 16.50 6.07 3.04
CA SER A 169 15.87 5.82 4.35
C SER A 169 15.93 7.04 5.27
N GLU A 170 16.79 8.02 4.96
CA GLU A 170 16.81 9.30 5.66
C GLU A 170 15.52 10.08 5.40
N TYR A 171 14.83 10.46 6.48
CA TYR A 171 13.67 11.33 6.41
C TYR A 171 14.11 12.78 6.17
N ALA A 172 14.24 13.15 4.90
CA ALA A 172 14.48 14.52 4.46
C ALA A 172 13.18 15.14 3.94
N THR A 173 12.58 16.03 4.74
CA THR A 173 11.42 16.81 4.30
C THR A 173 11.86 17.91 3.35
N PRO A 174 11.16 18.12 2.22
CA PRO A 174 11.43 19.26 1.35
C PRO A 174 11.12 20.56 2.11
N ALA A 175 11.89 21.62 1.86
CA ALA A 175 11.64 22.93 2.47
C ALA A 175 10.35 23.57 1.91
N ASN A 176 10.08 23.37 0.62
CA ASN A 176 8.91 23.88 -0.07
C ASN A 176 8.47 22.95 -1.20
N PHE A 177 7.32 23.24 -1.78
CA PHE A 177 6.77 22.44 -2.87
C PHE A 177 7.64 22.44 -4.14
N GLY A 178 8.36 23.53 -4.41
CA GLY A 178 9.27 23.65 -5.55
C GLY A 178 10.43 22.66 -5.51
N GLU A 179 11.00 22.42 -4.33
CA GLU A 179 12.03 21.39 -4.11
C GLU A 179 11.47 20.00 -4.45
N LEU A 180 10.26 19.69 -3.99
CA LEU A 180 9.59 18.42 -4.31
C LEU A 180 9.32 18.28 -5.82
N LEU A 181 8.91 19.35 -6.51
CA LEU A 181 8.70 19.34 -7.95
C LEU A 181 9.99 19.01 -8.71
N ASP A 182 11.12 19.57 -8.28
CA ASP A 182 12.39 19.47 -8.99
C ASP A 182 13.11 18.15 -8.68
N GLU A 183 13.21 17.76 -7.41
CA GLU A 183 13.98 16.58 -6.98
C GLU A 183 13.39 15.27 -7.48
N TYR A 184 12.09 15.25 -7.76
CA TYR A 184 11.37 14.09 -8.30
C TYR A 184 10.90 14.30 -9.74
N SER A 185 11.20 15.46 -10.36
CA SER A 185 10.67 15.90 -11.66
C SER A 185 9.18 15.58 -11.82
N LEU A 186 8.33 16.02 -10.88
CA LEU A 186 6.94 15.57 -10.79
C LEU A 186 6.11 15.87 -12.03
N THR A 187 6.46 16.88 -12.82
CA THR A 187 5.82 17.19 -14.11
C THR A 187 6.05 16.12 -15.18
N GLN A 188 7.03 15.24 -14.98
CA GLN A 188 7.40 14.15 -15.89
C GLN A 188 7.09 12.78 -15.28
N THR A 189 7.30 12.62 -13.97
CA THR A 189 7.19 11.33 -13.28
C THR A 189 5.80 11.07 -12.72
N LEU A 190 4.96 12.10 -12.59
CA LEU A 190 3.65 12.01 -11.98
C LEU A 190 2.56 12.37 -13.00
N SER A 191 1.45 11.64 -12.96
CA SER A 191 0.26 11.99 -13.73
C SER A 191 -0.93 12.28 -12.81
N LEU A 192 -1.58 13.43 -13.06
CA LEU A 192 -2.71 13.94 -12.28
C LEU A 192 -3.97 14.01 -13.15
N LYS A 193 -4.41 12.86 -13.65
CA LYS A 193 -5.54 12.77 -14.61
C LYS A 193 -6.78 12.13 -14.04
N SER A 194 -6.63 11.06 -13.24
CA SER A 194 -7.74 10.33 -12.65
C SER A 194 -8.01 10.84 -11.24
N PHE A 195 -9.23 11.31 -10.96
CA PHE A 195 -9.58 11.90 -9.68
C PHE A 195 -11.02 11.60 -9.24
N ALA A 196 -11.22 11.58 -7.93
CA ALA A 196 -12.54 11.63 -7.31
C ALA A 196 -12.86 13.07 -6.87
N LEU A 197 -14.11 13.48 -7.06
CA LEU A 197 -14.61 14.79 -6.63
C LEU A 197 -15.42 14.66 -5.34
N TYR A 198 -15.14 15.52 -4.37
CA TYR A 198 -15.90 15.64 -3.14
C TYR A 198 -16.42 17.06 -2.96
N GLU A 199 -17.70 17.18 -2.59
CA GLU A 199 -18.32 18.45 -2.20
C GLU A 199 -19.00 18.27 -0.84
N ASN A 200 -18.65 19.11 0.14
CA ASN A 200 -19.10 18.97 1.53
C ASN A 200 -18.90 17.55 2.08
N GLN A 201 -17.69 16.99 1.88
CA GLN A 201 -17.30 15.63 2.26
C GLN A 201 -18.15 14.50 1.63
N THR A 202 -18.94 14.81 0.61
CA THR A 202 -19.74 13.83 -0.13
C THR A 202 -19.10 13.56 -1.49
N GLU A 203 -18.76 12.30 -1.76
CA GLU A 203 -18.27 11.87 -3.07
C GLU A 203 -19.34 12.13 -4.15
N LYS A 204 -18.91 12.75 -5.25
CA LYS A 204 -19.77 13.12 -6.39
C LYS A 204 -19.54 12.25 -7.62
N GLY A 205 -18.42 11.54 -7.68
CA GLY A 205 -18.09 10.65 -8.77
C GLY A 205 -16.59 10.61 -9.06
N TYR A 206 -16.25 9.84 -10.07
CA TYR A 206 -14.90 9.61 -10.56
C TYR A 206 -14.77 10.20 -11.95
N PHE A 207 -13.63 10.82 -12.23
CA PHE A 207 -13.41 11.57 -13.45
C PHE A 207 -12.00 11.35 -13.97
N THR A 208 -11.84 11.51 -15.29
CA THR A 208 -10.53 11.51 -15.95
C THR A 208 -10.34 12.76 -16.81
N LEU A 209 -9.11 13.27 -16.83
CA LEU A 209 -8.68 14.38 -17.69
C LEU A 209 -7.91 13.85 -18.90
N LYS A 210 -8.05 14.55 -20.03
CA LYS A 210 -7.26 14.27 -21.23
C LYS A 210 -5.75 14.48 -21.00
N ASP A 211 -5.43 15.54 -20.27
CA ASP A 211 -4.08 15.89 -19.85
C ASP A 211 -4.11 16.66 -18.52
N ASP A 212 -2.96 16.74 -17.88
CA ASP A 212 -2.71 17.36 -16.58
C ASP A 212 -1.83 18.61 -16.70
N LYS A 213 -1.61 19.12 -17.92
CA LYS A 213 -0.67 20.22 -18.16
C LYS A 213 -1.09 21.49 -17.42
N TYR A 214 -2.36 21.85 -17.48
CA TYR A 214 -2.85 23.05 -16.79
C TYR A 214 -2.66 22.95 -15.27
N ILE A 215 -2.92 21.77 -14.69
CA ILE A 215 -2.74 21.52 -13.26
C ILE A 215 -1.27 21.74 -12.89
N PHE A 216 -0.34 21.15 -13.64
CA PHE A 216 1.09 21.36 -13.40
C PHE A 216 1.54 22.80 -13.64
N ASP A 217 0.94 23.53 -14.59
CA ASP A 217 1.25 24.95 -14.81
C ASP A 217 0.85 25.79 -13.56
N VAL A 218 -0.33 25.54 -12.97
CA VAL A 218 -0.75 26.20 -11.71
C VAL A 218 0.17 25.80 -10.56
N LEU A 219 0.40 24.49 -10.37
CA LEU A 219 1.29 23.97 -9.33
C LEU A 219 2.72 24.53 -9.42
N SER A 220 3.21 24.78 -10.63
CA SER A 220 4.53 25.39 -10.87
C SER A 220 4.60 26.87 -10.47
N THR A 221 3.46 27.52 -10.19
CA THR A 221 3.43 28.88 -9.62
C THR A 221 3.47 28.85 -8.09
N CYS A 222 3.17 27.71 -7.47
CA CYS A 222 3.10 27.52 -6.02
C CYS A 222 4.41 27.00 -5.41
N ARG A 223 5.55 27.26 -6.06
CA ARG A 223 6.85 26.66 -5.68
C ARG A 223 7.29 27.01 -4.26
N ASP A 224 7.00 28.23 -3.83
CA ASP A 224 7.37 28.71 -2.48
C ASP A 224 6.41 28.22 -1.39
N ALA A 225 5.41 27.38 -1.71
CA ALA A 225 4.48 26.82 -0.73
C ALA A 225 5.24 26.03 0.34
N GLU A 226 5.14 26.48 1.59
CA GLU A 226 5.84 25.89 2.72
C GLU A 226 5.35 24.47 3.00
N PHE A 227 6.30 23.59 3.34
CA PHE A 227 5.98 22.30 3.93
C PHE A 227 5.40 22.47 5.33
N ILE A 228 4.29 21.80 5.60
CA ILE A 228 3.60 21.83 6.88
C ILE A 228 3.76 20.49 7.57
N LYS A 229 4.44 20.51 8.72
CA LYS A 229 4.52 19.36 9.62
C LYS A 229 3.32 19.34 10.55
N ASP A 230 2.21 18.76 10.09
CA ASP A 230 1.00 18.57 10.90
C ASP A 230 0.40 17.18 10.70
N ASP A 231 0.69 16.29 11.63
CA ASP A 231 0.13 14.92 11.65
C ASP A 231 -1.37 14.90 11.97
N ASN A 232 -1.94 16.01 12.47
CA ASN A 232 -3.35 16.13 12.81
C ASN A 232 -4.17 16.80 11.71
N TRP A 233 -3.57 17.15 10.56
CA TRP A 233 -4.32 17.75 9.46
C TRP A 233 -5.45 16.83 9.02
N HIS A 234 -6.64 17.42 8.88
CA HIS A 234 -7.84 16.76 8.39
C HIS A 234 -8.41 17.57 7.25
N VAL A 235 -8.97 16.87 6.27
CA VAL A 235 -9.68 17.52 5.16
C VAL A 235 -10.82 18.37 5.74
N SER A 236 -10.93 19.62 5.29
CA SER A 236 -12.02 20.49 5.71
C SER A 236 -13.36 20.05 5.13
N ASP A 237 -14.43 20.72 5.55
CA ASP A 237 -15.76 20.58 4.99
C ASP A 237 -15.93 21.27 3.63
N LYS A 238 -14.91 21.94 3.09
CA LYS A 238 -14.92 22.51 1.75
C LYS A 238 -14.76 21.44 0.65
N ASP A 239 -14.97 21.85 -0.60
CA ASP A 239 -14.75 21.01 -1.78
C ASP A 239 -13.28 20.58 -1.89
N TYR A 240 -13.07 19.39 -2.41
CA TYR A 240 -11.72 18.89 -2.73
C TYR A 240 -11.77 17.85 -3.83
N ILE A 241 -10.64 17.68 -4.51
CA ILE A 241 -10.40 16.57 -5.43
C ILE A 241 -9.27 15.70 -4.90
N VAL A 242 -9.35 14.40 -5.18
CA VAL A 242 -8.33 13.42 -4.83
C VAL A 242 -7.89 12.72 -6.09
N PHE A 243 -6.66 12.98 -6.55
CA PHE A 243 -6.07 12.22 -7.63
C PHE A 243 -5.61 10.85 -7.13
N SER A 244 -5.89 9.81 -7.91
CA SER A 244 -5.30 8.49 -7.77
C SER A 244 -4.05 8.42 -8.64
N VAL A 245 -2.91 8.11 -8.02
CA VAL A 245 -1.60 8.32 -8.63
C VAL A 245 -0.76 7.05 -8.60
N THR A 246 -0.30 6.66 -9.79
CA THR A 246 0.65 5.58 -10.01
C THR A 246 1.85 6.14 -10.76
N SER A 247 3.05 5.77 -10.33
CA SER A 247 4.31 6.17 -10.97
C SER A 247 5.37 5.09 -10.75
N GLU A 248 5.81 4.47 -11.85
CA GLU A 248 6.89 3.49 -11.82
C GLU A 248 8.22 4.12 -11.38
N ALA A 249 8.53 5.31 -11.88
CA ALA A 249 9.74 6.06 -11.51
C ALA A 249 9.81 6.34 -10.00
N LEU A 250 8.65 6.54 -9.35
CA LEU A 250 8.58 6.79 -7.91
C LEU A 250 8.39 5.50 -7.10
N GLY A 251 8.13 4.35 -7.74
CA GLY A 251 7.77 3.11 -7.07
C GLY A 251 6.44 3.23 -6.32
N VAL A 252 5.46 3.92 -6.91
CA VAL A 252 4.17 4.28 -6.28
C VAL A 252 3.03 3.70 -7.08
N TYR A 253 2.02 3.14 -6.40
CA TYR A 253 0.86 2.53 -7.04
C TYR A 253 -0.42 2.93 -6.30
N LYS A 254 -1.29 3.67 -7.00
CA LYS A 254 -2.60 4.14 -6.52
C LYS A 254 -2.56 4.89 -5.18
N ASN A 255 -1.49 5.66 -4.94
CA ASN A 255 -1.44 6.59 -3.81
C ASN A 255 -2.29 7.83 -4.10
N VAL A 256 -2.47 8.69 -3.10
CA VAL A 256 -3.40 9.82 -3.18
C VAL A 256 -2.67 11.15 -3.21
N PHE A 257 -3.20 12.08 -4.01
CA PHE A 257 -2.79 13.47 -4.06
C PHE A 257 -4.04 14.35 -3.95
N TYR A 258 -4.20 15.01 -2.81
CA TYR A 258 -5.32 15.88 -2.50
C TYR A 258 -5.05 17.30 -3.00
N VAL A 259 -6.09 17.96 -3.49
CA VAL A 259 -6.16 19.42 -3.62
C VAL A 259 -7.46 19.87 -2.98
N THR A 260 -7.37 20.68 -1.93
CA THR A 260 -8.52 21.14 -1.14
C THR A 260 -8.79 22.62 -1.36
N ALA A 261 -10.07 23.02 -1.40
CA ALA A 261 -10.47 24.39 -1.70
C ALA A 261 -10.05 25.42 -0.63
N ASP A 262 -9.65 25.00 0.58
CA ASP A 262 -8.97 25.86 1.57
C ASP A 262 -7.46 26.04 1.32
N GLY A 263 -6.96 25.56 0.18
CA GLY A 263 -5.65 25.90 -0.35
C GLY A 263 -4.53 24.96 0.03
N TYR A 264 -4.81 23.68 0.27
CA TYR A 264 -3.80 22.69 0.63
C TYR A 264 -3.63 21.60 -0.43
N ILE A 265 -2.40 21.14 -0.54
CA ILE A 265 -2.04 19.83 -1.09
C ILE A 265 -1.73 18.91 0.06
N ARG A 266 -2.18 17.66 -0.03
CA ARG A 266 -1.70 16.56 0.81
C ARG A 266 -1.37 15.35 -0.05
N THR A 267 -0.29 14.64 0.24
CA THR A 267 0.02 13.40 -0.48
C THR A 267 0.83 12.41 0.34
N ASN A 268 0.64 11.11 0.10
CA ASN A 268 1.40 10.01 0.70
C ASN A 268 2.30 9.27 -0.32
N ILE A 269 2.61 9.88 -1.47
CA ILE A 269 3.51 9.31 -2.50
C ILE A 269 4.94 9.06 -1.95
N PHE A 270 5.33 9.77 -0.88
CA PHE A 270 6.68 9.73 -0.30
C PHE A 270 6.77 9.05 1.08
N ASP A 271 5.85 8.13 1.34
CA ASP A 271 5.59 7.35 2.58
C ASP A 271 4.73 8.10 3.61
N TYR A 272 5.27 9.19 4.17
CA TYR A 272 4.52 10.04 5.10
C TYR A 272 3.64 11.05 4.36
N ALA A 273 2.63 11.57 5.05
CA ALA A 273 1.80 12.63 4.50
C ALA A 273 2.60 13.94 4.38
N TYR A 274 2.89 14.36 3.16
CA TYR A 274 3.40 15.70 2.88
C TYR A 274 2.25 16.66 2.67
N ILE A 275 2.33 17.83 3.30
CA ILE A 275 1.29 18.85 3.25
C ILE A 275 1.94 20.16 2.84
N PHE A 276 1.34 20.85 1.88
CA PHE A 276 1.79 22.16 1.40
C PHE A 276 0.61 23.11 1.30
N ARG A 277 0.82 24.39 1.61
CA ARG A 277 -0.20 25.44 1.44
C ARG A 277 0.03 26.20 0.14
N ILE A 278 -0.71 25.82 -0.89
CA ILE A 278 -0.67 26.46 -2.21
C ILE A 278 -1.55 27.72 -2.31
N GLY A 279 -2.44 27.93 -1.34
CA GLY A 279 -3.37 29.06 -1.30
C GLY A 279 -4.71 28.75 -1.99
N GLU A 280 -5.77 29.44 -1.54
CA GLU A 280 -7.15 29.19 -2.01
C GLU A 280 -7.31 29.46 -3.51
N GLU A 281 -6.64 30.48 -4.06
CA GLU A 281 -6.71 30.83 -5.48
C GLU A 281 -6.20 29.71 -6.39
N ALA A 282 -5.00 29.18 -6.11
CA ALA A 282 -4.43 28.09 -6.90
C ALA A 282 -5.23 26.79 -6.78
N ALA A 283 -5.73 26.49 -5.58
CA ALA A 283 -6.59 25.33 -5.36
C ALA A 283 -7.92 25.46 -6.13
N GLU A 284 -8.55 26.64 -6.10
CA GLU A 284 -9.78 26.91 -6.84
C GLU A 284 -9.55 26.77 -8.35
N ASP A 285 -8.45 27.30 -8.89
CA ASP A 285 -8.10 27.17 -10.31
C ASP A 285 -7.99 25.70 -10.74
N ILE A 286 -7.34 24.87 -9.92
CA ILE A 286 -7.19 23.43 -10.19
C ILE A 286 -8.54 22.71 -10.11
N ILE A 287 -9.30 22.94 -9.04
CA ILE A 287 -10.61 22.27 -8.82
C ILE A 287 -11.61 22.68 -9.90
N SER A 288 -11.71 23.97 -10.21
CA SER A 288 -12.59 24.48 -11.27
C SER A 288 -12.20 23.95 -12.65
N TYR A 289 -10.90 23.86 -12.96
CA TYR A 289 -10.43 23.23 -14.19
C TYR A 289 -10.83 21.74 -14.25
N ALA A 290 -10.60 21.00 -13.17
CA ALA A 290 -10.93 19.58 -13.08
C ALA A 290 -12.45 19.35 -13.24
N LYS A 291 -13.30 20.12 -12.55
CA LYS A 291 -14.77 20.05 -12.68
C LYS A 291 -15.24 20.34 -14.11
N LYS A 292 -14.62 21.31 -14.79
CA LYS A 292 -15.01 21.73 -16.13
C LYS A 292 -14.58 20.76 -17.24
N ASN A 293 -13.41 20.14 -17.09
CA ASN A 293 -12.77 19.36 -18.16
C ASN A 293 -12.76 17.84 -17.87
N GLY A 294 -13.11 17.43 -16.65
CA GLY A 294 -13.21 16.02 -16.27
C GLY A 294 -14.35 15.33 -17.00
N VAL A 295 -14.04 14.15 -17.54
CA VAL A 295 -15.04 13.24 -18.12
C VAL A 295 -15.34 12.18 -17.08
N GLU A 296 -16.62 12.00 -16.74
CA GLU A 296 -17.07 10.98 -15.79
C GLU A 296 -16.60 9.58 -16.23
N THR A 297 -16.14 8.79 -15.26
CA THR A 297 -15.63 7.45 -15.47
C THR A 297 -16.07 6.52 -14.33
N GLU A 298 -15.89 5.21 -14.52
CA GLU A 298 -16.17 4.25 -13.45
C GLU A 298 -15.10 4.36 -12.35
N ALA A 299 -15.50 4.05 -11.11
CA ALA A 299 -14.58 3.99 -9.99
C ALA A 299 -13.49 2.93 -10.25
N GLU A 300 -12.22 3.33 -10.17
CA GLU A 300 -11.12 2.39 -10.20
C GLU A 300 -10.64 2.12 -8.75
N PRO A 301 -10.84 0.91 -8.22
CA PRO A 301 -10.44 0.63 -6.85
C PRO A 301 -8.92 0.61 -6.69
N TYR A 302 -8.46 0.89 -5.46
CA TYR A 302 -7.05 0.77 -5.08
C TYR A 302 -6.50 -0.64 -5.35
N ALA A 303 -7.31 -1.65 -5.08
CA ALA A 303 -7.05 -3.05 -5.40
C ALA A 303 -8.37 -3.73 -5.74
N TYR A 304 -8.36 -4.65 -6.71
CA TYR A 304 -9.49 -5.56 -6.86
C TYR A 304 -9.38 -6.65 -5.81
N THR A 305 -10.53 -7.06 -5.28
CA THR A 305 -10.60 -8.14 -4.32
C THR A 305 -11.62 -9.18 -4.75
N LEU A 306 -11.34 -10.44 -4.41
CA LEU A 306 -12.24 -11.55 -4.64
C LEU A 306 -12.28 -12.40 -3.36
N ALA A 307 -13.50 -12.65 -2.86
CA ALA A 307 -13.72 -13.47 -1.67
C ALA A 307 -14.42 -14.77 -2.02
N GLY A 308 -14.09 -15.83 -1.29
CA GLY A 308 -14.77 -17.12 -1.41
C GLY A 308 -14.16 -18.19 -0.53
N THR A 309 -14.66 -19.41 -0.67
CA THR A 309 -14.15 -20.58 0.04
C THR A 309 -13.19 -21.35 -0.86
N ILE A 310 -12.00 -21.70 -0.36
CA ILE A 310 -11.09 -22.59 -1.09
C ILE A 310 -11.75 -23.96 -1.20
N THR A 311 -12.04 -24.41 -2.41
CA THR A 311 -12.67 -25.72 -2.65
C THR A 311 -11.67 -26.79 -3.03
N ASP A 312 -10.57 -26.40 -3.68
CA ASP A 312 -9.50 -27.31 -4.10
C ASP A 312 -8.18 -26.56 -4.23
N ILE A 313 -7.07 -27.29 -4.03
CA ILE A 313 -5.70 -26.80 -4.24
C ILE A 313 -4.99 -27.84 -5.08
N ALA A 314 -4.72 -27.50 -6.33
CA ALA A 314 -3.96 -28.31 -7.27
C ALA A 314 -2.53 -27.80 -7.39
N ASP A 315 -1.66 -28.57 -8.05
CA ASP A 315 -0.21 -28.30 -8.16
C ASP A 315 0.16 -26.87 -8.57
N VAL A 316 -0.67 -26.20 -9.37
CA VAL A 316 -0.37 -24.85 -9.91
C VAL A 316 -1.51 -23.85 -9.74
N ASN A 317 -2.61 -24.21 -9.06
CA ASN A 317 -3.75 -23.30 -8.85
C ASN A 317 -4.51 -23.57 -7.55
N ILE A 318 -5.06 -22.50 -6.99
CA ILE A 318 -6.10 -22.54 -5.96
C ILE A 318 -7.46 -22.35 -6.66
N TYR A 319 -8.46 -23.13 -6.26
CA TYR A 319 -9.83 -22.98 -6.72
C TYR A 319 -10.70 -22.38 -5.62
N LEU A 320 -11.34 -21.26 -5.94
CA LEU A 320 -12.10 -20.44 -5.01
C LEU A 320 -13.56 -20.38 -5.46
N TYR A 321 -14.51 -20.73 -4.57
CA TYR A 321 -15.93 -20.67 -4.86
C TYR A 321 -16.61 -19.57 -4.06
N ASP A 322 -17.25 -18.62 -4.73
CA ASP A 322 -17.80 -17.41 -4.11
C ASP A 322 -19.24 -17.55 -3.58
N SER A 323 -19.83 -18.75 -3.59
CA SER A 323 -21.26 -18.95 -3.29
C SER A 323 -21.70 -18.41 -1.93
N ILE A 324 -20.81 -18.43 -0.93
CA ILE A 324 -21.05 -17.86 0.40
C ILE A 324 -21.44 -16.37 0.33
N MET A 325 -20.93 -15.65 -0.68
CA MET A 325 -21.21 -14.25 -0.93
C MET A 325 -22.54 -14.03 -1.67
N CYS A 326 -23.00 -14.99 -2.47
CA CYS A 326 -24.17 -14.84 -3.35
C CYS A 326 -25.50 -14.78 -2.59
N VAL A 327 -26.44 -13.96 -3.08
CA VAL A 327 -27.83 -13.95 -2.58
C VAL A 327 -28.48 -15.32 -2.75
N ASP A 328 -28.26 -15.95 -3.91
CA ASP A 328 -28.62 -17.33 -4.19
C ASP A 328 -27.33 -18.12 -4.45
N GLU A 329 -27.05 -19.06 -3.55
CA GLU A 329 -25.81 -19.85 -3.53
C GLU A 329 -25.62 -20.68 -4.80
N ASN A 330 -26.70 -21.00 -5.53
CA ASN A 330 -26.62 -21.72 -6.81
C ASN A 330 -25.99 -20.88 -7.94
N HIS A 331 -25.91 -19.55 -7.76
CA HIS A 331 -25.23 -18.67 -8.71
C HIS A 331 -23.74 -18.50 -8.40
N GLY A 332 -23.21 -19.24 -7.42
CA GLY A 332 -21.79 -19.26 -7.12
C GLY A 332 -20.94 -19.58 -8.36
N MET A 333 -19.78 -18.95 -8.45
CA MET A 333 -18.82 -19.06 -9.53
C MET A 333 -17.50 -19.58 -8.98
N LEU A 334 -16.91 -20.52 -9.72
CA LEU A 334 -15.59 -21.06 -9.42
C LEU A 334 -14.55 -20.18 -10.12
N PHE A 335 -13.61 -19.67 -9.34
CA PHE A 335 -12.46 -18.90 -9.79
C PHE A 335 -11.19 -19.72 -9.66
N LYS A 336 -10.25 -19.45 -10.56
CA LYS A 336 -8.94 -20.11 -10.61
C LYS A 336 -7.86 -19.08 -10.32
N ILE A 337 -7.11 -19.29 -9.24
CA ILE A 337 -6.01 -18.41 -8.82
C ILE A 337 -4.69 -19.13 -9.11
N PRO A 338 -3.90 -18.67 -10.09
CA PRO A 338 -2.57 -19.21 -10.35
C PRO A 338 -1.64 -19.09 -9.13
N MET A 339 -0.75 -20.08 -8.96
CA MET A 339 0.25 -20.14 -7.89
C MET A 339 1.68 -19.91 -8.38
N ASP A 340 1.84 -19.35 -9.58
CA ASP A 340 3.14 -19.00 -10.18
C ASP A 340 3.81 -17.82 -9.47
N ASP A 341 3.03 -16.93 -8.86
CA ASP A 341 3.55 -15.89 -7.97
C ASP A 341 3.79 -16.44 -6.56
N ILE A 342 5.02 -16.30 -6.06
CA ILE A 342 5.42 -16.74 -4.72
C ILE A 342 4.56 -16.11 -3.61
N ARG A 343 4.04 -14.89 -3.84
CA ARG A 343 3.17 -14.19 -2.89
C ARG A 343 1.82 -14.89 -2.69
N ILE A 344 1.40 -15.71 -3.65
CA ILE A 344 0.21 -16.57 -3.54
C ILE A 344 0.59 -17.95 -3.00
N SER A 345 1.59 -18.62 -3.57
CA SER A 345 1.95 -19.98 -3.16
C SER A 345 2.41 -20.07 -1.70
N ARG A 346 3.14 -19.06 -1.20
CA ARG A 346 3.58 -19.00 0.22
C ARG A 346 2.42 -19.03 1.22
N CYS A 347 1.24 -18.55 0.84
CA CYS A 347 0.07 -18.55 1.71
C CYS A 347 -0.50 -19.97 1.91
N ILE A 348 -0.33 -20.84 0.92
CA ILE A 348 -0.68 -22.26 1.04
C ILE A 348 0.41 -23.01 1.81
N ASP A 349 1.66 -22.88 1.36
CA ASP A 349 2.77 -23.70 1.83
C ASP A 349 3.20 -23.36 3.26
N TYR A 350 3.26 -22.06 3.58
CA TYR A 350 3.76 -21.57 4.87
C TYR A 350 2.63 -21.12 5.80
N ALA A 351 1.72 -20.26 5.32
CA ALA A 351 0.62 -19.75 6.15
C ALA A 351 -0.50 -20.78 6.41
N LYS A 352 -0.38 -21.99 5.85
CA LYS A 352 -1.28 -23.14 6.06
C LYS A 352 -2.74 -22.82 5.76
N MET A 353 -2.99 -22.09 4.68
CA MET A 353 -4.34 -21.98 4.12
C MET A 353 -4.71 -23.27 3.39
N GLY A 354 -5.96 -23.71 3.54
CA GLY A 354 -6.41 -25.00 3.03
C GLY A 354 -7.87 -25.00 2.56
N VAL A 355 -8.27 -26.14 1.99
CA VAL A 355 -9.65 -26.37 1.57
C VAL A 355 -10.61 -26.15 2.75
N GLY A 356 -11.67 -25.36 2.50
CA GLY A 356 -12.65 -24.95 3.49
C GLY A 356 -12.37 -23.59 4.14
N ASP A 357 -11.15 -23.04 4.03
CA ASP A 357 -10.88 -21.67 4.48
C ASP A 357 -11.62 -20.66 3.58
N VAL A 358 -12.21 -19.64 4.21
CA VAL A 358 -12.66 -18.45 3.49
C VAL A 358 -11.47 -17.51 3.35
N VAL A 359 -11.25 -16.99 2.15
CA VAL A 359 -10.10 -16.15 1.83
C VAL A 359 -10.50 -14.93 1.01
N LEU A 360 -9.64 -13.92 1.06
CA LEU A 360 -9.67 -12.73 0.24
C LEU A 360 -8.41 -12.69 -0.63
N VAL A 361 -8.61 -12.67 -1.94
CA VAL A 361 -7.56 -12.54 -2.96
C VAL A 361 -7.46 -11.07 -3.36
N TYR A 362 -6.26 -10.52 -3.38
CA TYR A 362 -5.98 -9.19 -3.92
C TYR A 362 -5.26 -9.33 -5.26
N TYR A 363 -5.72 -8.57 -6.25
CA TYR A 363 -5.16 -8.63 -7.59
C TYR A 363 -5.23 -7.28 -8.32
N SER A 364 -4.33 -7.07 -9.28
CA SER A 364 -4.24 -5.83 -10.07
C SER A 364 -4.71 -5.98 -11.52
N GLY A 365 -4.77 -7.22 -12.03
CA GLY A 365 -5.24 -7.53 -13.36
C GLY A 365 -6.76 -7.68 -13.43
N ASN A 366 -7.23 -8.53 -14.35
CA ASN A 366 -8.64 -8.80 -14.59
C ASN A 366 -9.00 -10.26 -14.24
N VAL A 367 -10.27 -10.61 -14.39
CA VAL A 367 -10.70 -12.02 -14.41
C VAL A 367 -10.93 -12.44 -15.86
N ASP A 368 -10.15 -13.40 -16.35
CA ASP A 368 -10.34 -14.01 -17.67
C ASP A 368 -11.47 -15.05 -17.59
N VAL A 369 -12.66 -14.61 -17.97
CA VAL A 369 -13.87 -15.45 -17.99
C VAL A 369 -13.81 -16.53 -19.07
N ASP A 370 -13.13 -16.27 -20.19
CA ASP A 370 -13.03 -17.19 -21.32
C ASP A 370 -12.02 -18.31 -21.03
N ALA A 371 -11.02 -18.03 -20.19
CA ALA A 371 -10.08 -19.02 -19.66
C ALA A 371 -10.60 -19.77 -18.41
N GLY A 372 -11.90 -19.67 -18.09
CA GLY A 372 -12.50 -20.35 -16.95
C GLY A 372 -12.32 -19.59 -15.63
N ASN A 373 -12.58 -18.28 -15.65
CA ASN A 373 -12.52 -17.37 -14.51
C ASN A 373 -11.14 -17.34 -13.83
N VAL A 374 -10.08 -17.20 -14.63
CA VAL A 374 -8.70 -17.07 -14.12
C VAL A 374 -8.48 -15.67 -13.58
N VAL A 375 -8.04 -15.55 -12.34
CA VAL A 375 -7.66 -14.25 -11.75
C VAL A 375 -6.22 -13.92 -12.15
N ILE A 376 -6.05 -12.82 -12.87
CA ILE A 376 -4.75 -12.37 -13.39
C ILE A 376 -4.10 -11.41 -12.39
N ASP A 377 -2.78 -11.53 -12.22
CA ASP A 377 -1.95 -10.70 -11.33
C ASP A 377 -2.44 -10.68 -9.87
N ALA A 378 -2.78 -11.86 -9.34
CA ALA A 378 -3.00 -12.03 -7.91
C ALA A 378 -1.66 -11.85 -7.17
N TYR A 379 -1.63 -10.97 -6.17
CA TYR A 379 -0.40 -10.61 -5.46
C TYR A 379 -0.50 -10.72 -3.94
N ALA A 380 -1.69 -10.99 -3.39
CA ALA A 380 -1.85 -11.34 -1.98
C ALA A 380 -3.08 -12.23 -1.76
N LEU A 381 -2.99 -13.06 -0.72
CA LEU A 381 -4.05 -13.93 -0.25
C LEU A 381 -4.10 -13.86 1.27
N SER A 382 -5.26 -13.58 1.83
CA SER A 382 -5.49 -13.51 3.28
C SER A 382 -6.64 -14.41 3.69
N LYS A 383 -6.57 -15.05 4.86
CA LYS A 383 -7.77 -15.64 5.45
C LYS A 383 -8.77 -14.53 5.73
N ALA A 384 -10.04 -14.82 5.55
CA ALA A 384 -11.09 -13.83 5.72
C ALA A 384 -12.25 -14.40 6.53
N TYR A 385 -12.96 -13.48 7.17
CA TYR A 385 -14.21 -13.76 7.86
C TYR A 385 -15.32 -12.98 7.18
N VAL A 386 -16.50 -13.59 7.11
CA VAL A 386 -17.69 -12.99 6.52
C VAL A 386 -18.68 -12.72 7.64
N THR A 387 -19.18 -11.49 7.73
CA THR A 387 -20.18 -11.09 8.72
C THR A 387 -21.36 -10.38 8.07
N ASP A 388 -22.56 -10.67 8.56
CA ASP A 388 -23.78 -10.00 8.13
C ASP A 388 -23.82 -8.55 8.65
N GLY A 389 -23.89 -7.57 7.74
CA GLY A 389 -24.32 -6.19 8.04
C GLY A 389 -23.58 -5.38 9.12
N GLY A 390 -22.34 -5.71 9.48
CA GLY A 390 -21.60 -5.06 10.57
C GLY A 390 -20.10 -4.86 10.31
N ILE A 391 -19.47 -3.94 11.06
CA ILE A 391 -18.02 -3.75 11.08
C ILE A 391 -17.42 -5.00 11.74
N ALA A 392 -16.70 -5.82 10.98
CA ALA A 392 -15.85 -6.85 11.56
C ALA A 392 -14.52 -6.21 11.96
N ILE A 393 -14.12 -6.43 13.22
CA ILE A 393 -12.80 -6.06 13.74
C ILE A 393 -12.00 -7.36 13.69
N PRO A 394 -10.88 -7.43 12.95
CA PRO A 394 -9.98 -8.58 13.03
C PRO A 394 -9.52 -8.75 14.49
N GLU A 395 -9.53 -9.98 15.01
CA GLU A 395 -8.92 -10.31 16.32
C GLU A 395 -7.40 -10.22 16.29
#